data_AF-A0A5S4X4T7-F1
#
_entry.id   AF-A0A5S4X4T7-F1
#
_cell.length_a   1.000
_cell.length_b   1.000
_cell.length_c   1.000
_cell.angle_alpha   90.00
_cell.angle_beta   90.00
_cell.angle_gamma   90.00
#
_symmetry.space_group_name_H-M   'P 1'
#
loop_
_entity.id
_entity.type
_entity.pdbx_description
1 polymer ?
#
loop_
_entity_poly.entity_id
_entity_poly.type
_entity_poly.pdbx_seq_one_letter_code
_entity_poly.pdbx_strand_id
1 'polypeptide(L)' 'MAGSAQAELKFPPGSRIQVKPGAGPRLAARTGTVIRTGYYPKSLRVILDGSKGPITLHMDYVAMIDT' A
#
# COMPACT_ATOMS: atom_id res chain seq x y z
N MET A 1 -16.30 9.44 8.66
CA MET A 1 -14.90 9.65 8.22
C MET A 1 -13.91 8.80 9.05
N ALA A 2 -14.14 7.48 9.23
CA ALA A 2 -13.31 6.65 10.15
C ALA A 2 -12.31 5.71 9.45
N GLY A 3 -12.41 5.55 8.13
CA GLY A 3 -11.63 4.53 7.39
C GLY A 3 -10.18 4.92 7.04
N SER A 4 -9.83 6.21 7.08
CA SER A 4 -8.48 6.70 6.80
C SER A 4 -7.55 6.56 8.01
N ALA A 5 -8.04 6.82 9.23
CA ALA A 5 -7.25 6.71 10.45
C ALA A 5 -6.80 5.26 10.76
N GLN A 6 -7.65 4.27 10.48
CA GLN A 6 -7.28 2.85 10.63
C GLN A 6 -6.21 2.40 9.64
N ALA A 7 -6.20 2.98 8.42
CA ALA A 7 -5.19 2.67 7.42
C ALA A 7 -3.81 3.19 7.84
N GLU A 8 -3.77 4.36 8.47
CA GLU A 8 -2.54 5.00 8.95
C GLU A 8 -1.92 4.26 10.14
N LEU A 9 -2.74 3.76 11.06
CA LEU A 9 -2.28 2.95 12.19
C LEU A 9 -1.71 1.59 11.75
N LYS A 10 -2.27 1.01 10.70
CA LYS A 10 -1.87 -0.33 10.23
C LYS A 10 -0.73 -0.27 9.21
N PHE A 11 -0.60 0.85 8.49
CA PHE A 11 0.41 1.08 7.47
C PHE A 11 0.92 2.53 7.57
N PRO A 12 1.83 2.82 8.52
CA PRO A 12 2.37 4.15 8.67
C PRO A 12 3.14 4.59 7.40
N PRO A 13 3.13 5.88 7.04
CA PRO A 13 4.02 6.42 6.03
C PRO A 13 5.48 6.00 6.27
N GLY A 14 6.17 5.58 5.21
CA GLY A 14 7.52 5.03 5.27
C GLY A 14 7.58 3.51 5.44
N SER A 15 6.45 2.86 5.75
CA SER A 15 6.39 1.39 5.88
C SER A 15 6.70 0.69 4.58
N ARG A 16 7.43 -0.42 4.68
CA ARG A 16 7.67 -1.33 3.56
C ARG A 16 6.51 -2.30 3.42
N ILE A 17 6.03 -2.46 2.20
CA ILE A 17 4.91 -3.32 1.88
C ILE A 17 5.22 -4.19 0.68
N GLN A 18 4.65 -5.39 0.67
CA GLN A 18 4.59 -6.27 -0.49
C GLN A 18 3.15 -6.38 -0.96
N VAL A 19 2.97 -6.34 -2.28
CA VAL A 19 1.69 -6.50 -2.92
C VAL A 19 1.35 -7.99 -3.01
N LYS A 20 0.20 -8.36 -2.45
CA LYS A 20 -0.30 -9.73 -2.46
C LYS A 20 -0.69 -10.16 -3.88
N PRO A 21 -0.67 -11.47 -4.18
CA PRO A 21 -1.08 -12.00 -5.49
C PRO A 21 -2.50 -11.59 -5.92
N GLY A 22 -3.39 -11.32 -4.97
CA GLY A 22 -4.76 -10.88 -5.24
C GLY A 22 -4.88 -9.51 -5.93
N ALA A 23 -3.82 -8.70 -5.96
CA ALA A 23 -3.82 -7.41 -6.67
C ALA A 23 -3.75 -7.56 -8.21
N GLY A 24 -3.60 -8.79 -8.70
CA GLY A 24 -3.45 -9.11 -10.10
C GLY A 24 -2.00 -9.27 -10.54
N PRO A 25 -1.76 -9.98 -11.66
CA PRO A 25 -0.45 -10.49 -12.05
C PRO A 25 0.60 -9.41 -12.36
N ARG A 26 0.16 -8.18 -12.66
CA ARG A 26 1.06 -7.05 -12.96
C ARG A 26 1.68 -6.41 -11.71
N LEU A 27 1.01 -6.56 -10.57
CA LEU A 27 1.39 -5.92 -9.31
C LEU A 27 1.76 -6.96 -8.24
N ALA A 28 1.29 -8.19 -8.39
CA ALA A 28 1.62 -9.31 -7.53
C ALA A 28 3.15 -9.42 -7.31
N ALA A 29 3.53 -9.70 -6.05
CA ALA A 29 4.90 -9.86 -5.59
C ALA A 29 5.79 -8.60 -5.67
N ARG A 30 5.28 -7.45 -6.14
CA ARG A 30 6.03 -6.20 -6.08
C ARG A 30 6.12 -5.69 -4.65
N THR A 31 7.28 -5.13 -4.33
CA THR A 31 7.53 -4.42 -3.09
C THR A 31 7.45 -2.92 -3.31
N GLY A 32 7.22 -2.18 -2.23
CA GLY A 32 7.14 -0.74 -2.28
C GLY A 32 7.09 -0.12 -0.90
N THR A 33 6.94 1.20 -0.88
CA THR A 33 6.89 2.00 0.33
C THR A 33 5.59 2.78 0.39
N VAL A 34 4.95 2.78 1.56
CA VAL A 34 3.77 3.58 1.84
C VAL A 34 4.16 5.05 1.92
N ILE A 35 3.49 5.90 1.16
CA ILE A 35 3.69 7.35 1.25
C ILE A 35 2.67 7.95 2.21
N ARG A 36 1.40 7.54 2.05
CA ARG A 36 0.26 8.11 2.76
C ARG A 36 -0.96 7.24 2.60
N THR A 37 -1.97 7.49 3.44
CA THR A 37 -3.31 6.95 3.23
C THR A 37 -3.93 7.56 1.97
N GLY A 38 -4.69 6.73 1.24
CA GLY A 38 -5.40 7.11 0.03
C GLY A 38 -6.63 7.96 0.33
N TYR A 39 -7.22 8.53 -0.72
CA TYR A 39 -8.44 9.34 -0.61
C TYR A 39 -9.67 8.50 -0.18
N TYR A 40 -9.72 7.24 -0.61
CA TYR A 40 -10.80 6.32 -0.27
C TYR A 40 -10.53 5.60 1.05
N PRO A 41 -11.58 5.26 1.82
CA PRO A 41 -11.44 4.41 2.99
C PRO A 41 -10.75 3.11 2.57
N LYS A 42 -9.84 2.62 3.41
CA LYS A 42 -9.08 1.40 3.16
C LYS A 42 -8.10 1.43 1.97
N SER A 43 -7.78 2.61 1.43
CA SER A 43 -6.80 2.75 0.36
C SER A 43 -5.48 3.32 0.88
N LEU A 44 -4.38 2.92 0.24
CA LEU A 44 -3.01 3.35 0.54
C LEU A 44 -2.37 3.85 -0.73
N ARG A 45 -1.65 4.96 -0.62
CA ARG A 45 -0.83 5.49 -1.69
C ARG A 45 0.61 5.03 -1.47
N VAL A 46 1.11 4.22 -2.39
CA VAL A 46 2.41 3.55 -2.29
C VAL A 46 3.25 3.83 -3.53
N ILE A 47 4.56 3.87 -3.39
CA ILE A 47 5.49 3.78 -4.52
C ILE A 47 6.02 2.36 -4.55
N LEU A 48 5.76 1.65 -5.65
CA LEU A 48 6.39 0.35 -5.89
C LEU A 48 7.82 0.55 -6.41
N ASP A 49 8.69 -0.39 -6.09
CA ASP A 49 10.06 -0.37 -6.56
C ASP A 49 10.10 -0.50 -8.09
N GLY A 50 10.85 0.39 -8.74
CA GLY A 50 10.89 0.50 -10.20
C GLY A 50 9.66 1.16 -10.83
N SER A 51 8.70 1.68 -10.04
CA SER A 51 7.61 2.52 -10.55
C SER A 51 8.04 3.99 -10.63
N LYS A 52 7.70 4.66 -11.73
CA LYS A 52 7.99 6.10 -11.92
C LYS A 52 7.09 7.03 -11.10
N GLY A 53 6.05 6.49 -10.46
CA GLY A 53 5.12 7.30 -9.70
C GLY A 53 4.32 6.51 -8.67
N PRO A 54 3.65 7.23 -7.75
CA PRO A 54 2.81 6.63 -6.73
C PRO A 54 1.54 6.03 -7.33
N ILE A 55 1.18 4.85 -6.84
CA ILE A 55 -0.08 4.17 -7.16
C ILE A 55 -0.97 4.12 -5.92
N THR A 56 -2.27 3.96 -6.13
CA THR A 56 -3.22 3.71 -5.04
C THR A 56 -3.58 2.23 -5.02
N LEU A 57 -3.44 1.58 -3.87
CA LEU A 57 -3.78 0.18 -3.64
C LEU A 57 -4.73 0.04 -2.47
N HIS A 58 -5.57 -0.99 -2.51
CA HIS A 58 -6.39 -1.36 -1.36
C HIS A 58 -5.51 -2.03 -0.30
N MET A 59 -5.76 -1.72 0.98
CA MET A 59 -4.99 -2.27 2.11
C MET A 59 -5.02 -3.80 2.18
N ASP A 60 -6.09 -4.44 1.71
CA ASP A 60 -6.19 -5.91 1.74
C ASP A 60 -5.25 -6.59 0.74
N TYR A 61 -4.88 -5.87 -0.33
CA TYR A 61 -3.95 -6.32 -1.35
C TYR A 61 -2.49 -6.05 -1.02
N VAL A 62 -2.21 -5.50 0.17
CA VAL A 62 -0.84 -5.27 0.62
C VAL A 62 -0.61 -5.99 1.95
N ALA A 63 0.61 -6.43 2.15
CA ALA A 63 1.11 -6.97 3.40
C ALA A 63 2.31 -6.13 3.81
N MET A 64 2.38 -5.77 5.09
CA MET A 64 3.57 -5.13 5.63
C MET A 64 4.69 -6.19 5.66
N ILE A 65 5.88 -5.80 5.24
CA ILE A 65 7.08 -6.62 5.37
C ILE A 65 8.03 -5.87 6.29
N ASP A 66 8.46 -6.53 7.36
CA ASP A 66 9.58 -6.04 8.17
C ASP A 66 10.87 -6.37 7.42
N THR A 67 11.78 -5.39 7.38
CA THR A 67 13.17 -5.61 7.00
C THR A 67 13.96 -5.96 8.26
#